data_AF-A0AAU7FC76-F1
#
_entry.id   AF-A0AAU7FC76-F1
#
_cell.length_a   1.000
_cell.length_b   1.000
_cell.length_c   1.000
_cell.angle_alpha   90.00
_cell.angle_beta   90.00
_cell.angle_gamma   90.00
#
_symmetry.space_group_name_H-M   'P 1'
#
loop_
_entity.id
_entity.type
_entity.pdbx_description
1 polymer ?
#
loop_
_entity_poly.entity_id
_entity_poly.type
_entity_poly.pdbx_seq_one_letter_code
_entity_poly.pdbx_strand_id
1 'polypeptide(L)'
;MTNKSYRLIALTCITLTLVLQCSVAALSSCEVKGLFIAGSITLIPALIYSLSPKPWAGIGAACGAAPFLIWANYVECFQTYQGGGAAMAYVLVWFIGIPTSMISGGLTVILVMWLQKKCLNTSSKKKI
;
A
#
# COMPACT_ATOMS: atom_id res chain seq x y z
N MET A 1 14.80 -17.39 0.99
CA MET A 1 14.53 -16.19 0.16
C MET A 1 15.39 -15.04 0.69
N THR A 2 16.11 -14.33 -0.18
CA THR A 2 17.05 -13.27 0.20
C THR A 2 16.35 -11.92 0.30
N ASN A 3 16.90 -10.96 1.06
CA ASN A 3 16.37 -9.59 1.16
C ASN A 3 16.12 -8.92 -0.20
N LYS A 4 16.88 -9.31 -1.23
CA LYS A 4 16.74 -8.83 -2.61
C LYS A 4 15.42 -9.26 -3.25
N SER A 5 14.96 -10.50 -3.00
CA SER A 5 13.68 -10.99 -3.52
C SER A 5 12.48 -10.24 -2.92
N TYR A 6 12.51 -9.93 -1.63
CA TYR A 6 11.42 -9.19 -0.97
C TYR A 6 11.32 -7.73 -1.43
N ARG A 7 12.45 -7.10 -1.72
CA ARG A 7 12.49 -5.76 -2.31
C ARG A 7 11.88 -5.77 -3.72
N LEU A 8 12.23 -6.77 -4.53
CA LEU A 8 11.64 -6.92 -5.86
C LEU A 8 10.13 -7.13 -5.78
N ILE A 9 9.65 -8.01 -4.89
CA ILE A 9 8.21 -8.24 -4.71
C ILE A 9 7.49 -6.95 -4.29
N ALA A 10 8.02 -6.23 -3.29
CA ALA A 10 7.43 -4.96 -2.85
C ALA A 10 7.40 -3.92 -3.99
N LEU A 11 8.50 -3.77 -4.74
CA LEU A 11 8.56 -2.85 -5.88
C LEU A 11 7.58 -3.26 -6.99
N THR A 12 7.46 -4.56 -7.29
CA THR A 12 6.47 -5.04 -8.28
C THR A 12 5.04 -4.78 -7.83
N CYS A 13 4.73 -4.87 -6.53
CA CYS A 13 3.41 -4.52 -6.02
C CYS A 13 3.14 -3.02 -6.20
N ILE A 14 4.10 -2.16 -5.83
CA ILE A 14 4.00 -0.69 -5.98
C ILE A 14 3.77 -0.32 -7.44
N THR A 15 4.58 -0.84 -8.36
CA THR A 15 4.44 -0.55 -9.79
C THR A 15 3.14 -1.09 -10.36
N LEU A 16 2.69 -2.29 -9.96
CA LEU A 16 1.40 -2.84 -10.36
C LEU A 16 0.24 -1.92 -9.92
N THR A 17 0.25 -1.41 -8.70
CA THR A 17 -0.77 -0.44 -8.23
C THR A 17 -0.76 0.86 -9.02
N LEU A 18 0.40 1.37 -9.41
CA LEU A 18 0.51 2.59 -10.23
C LEU A 18 0.03 2.35 -11.67
N VAL A 19 0.37 1.21 -12.26
CA VAL A 19 -0.12 0.81 -13.59
C VAL A 19 -1.64 0.65 -13.56
N LEU A 20 -2.19 0.04 -12.50
CA LEU A 20 -3.63 -0.09 -12.33
C LEU A 20 -4.33 1.27 -12.27
N GLN A 21 -3.75 2.25 -11.56
CA GLN A 21 -4.26 3.63 -11.53
C GLN A 21 -4.22 4.29 -12.91
N CYS A 22 -3.12 4.14 -13.65
CA CYS A 22 -3.01 4.63 -15.03
C CYS A 22 -4.07 4.03 -15.94
N SER A 23 -4.27 2.70 -15.87
CA SER A 23 -5.24 1.99 -16.71
C SER A 23 -6.67 2.44 -16.43
N VAL A 24 -7.06 2.56 -15.15
CA VAL A 24 -8.41 3.01 -14.77
C VAL A 24 -8.64 4.44 -15.25
N ALA A 25 -7.68 5.35 -15.05
CA ALA A 25 -7.80 6.74 -15.50
C ALA A 25 -7.89 6.86 -17.04
N ALA A 26 -7.15 6.03 -17.77
CA ALA A 26 -7.20 6.02 -19.24
C ALA A 26 -8.55 5.52 -19.79
N LEU A 27 -9.21 4.59 -19.09
CA LEU A 27 -10.53 4.09 -19.49
C LEU A 27 -11.68 5.04 -19.13
N SER A 28 -11.55 5.83 -18.04
CA SER A 28 -12.66 6.64 -17.52
C SER A 28 -12.67 8.11 -17.96
N SER A 29 -11.71 8.56 -18.79
CA SER A 29 -11.54 9.97 -19.20
C SER A 29 -11.46 10.95 -18.00
N CYS A 30 -11.09 10.43 -16.82
CA CYS A 30 -11.06 11.18 -15.58
C CYS A 30 -9.75 11.97 -15.47
N GLU A 31 -9.72 13.05 -14.68
CA GLU A 31 -8.52 13.88 -14.51
C GLU A 31 -7.38 13.07 -13.89
N VAL A 32 -6.47 12.61 -14.74
CA VAL A 32 -5.34 11.75 -14.38
C VAL A 32 -4.42 12.41 -13.34
N LYS A 33 -4.37 13.75 -13.30
CA LYS A 33 -3.40 14.50 -12.49
C LYS A 33 -3.65 14.36 -10.98
N GLY A 34 -4.90 14.53 -10.53
CA GLY A 34 -5.23 14.49 -9.10
C GLY A 34 -5.01 13.10 -8.50
N LEU A 35 -5.50 12.08 -9.21
CA LEU A 35 -5.42 10.70 -8.80
C LEU A 35 -3.97 10.20 -8.75
N PHE A 36 -3.15 10.54 -9.74
CA PHE A 36 -1.76 10.10 -9.80
C PHE A 36 -0.90 10.75 -8.72
N ILE A 37 -1.11 12.05 -8.46
CA ILE A 37 -0.40 12.76 -7.38
C ILE A 37 -0.84 12.22 -6.02
N ALA A 38 -2.14 12.09 -5.78
CA ALA A 38 -2.63 11.61 -4.51
C ALA A 38 -2.23 10.16 -4.23
N GLY A 39 -2.30 9.30 -5.26
CA GLY A 39 -1.92 7.91 -5.18
C GLY A 39 -0.42 7.72 -4.95
N SER A 40 0.42 8.42 -5.72
CA SER A 40 1.88 8.36 -5.54
C SER A 40 2.32 8.79 -4.14
N ILE A 41 1.69 9.81 -3.56
CA ILE A 41 1.98 10.28 -2.19
C ILE A 41 1.61 9.20 -1.15
N THR A 42 0.45 8.56 -1.27
CA THR A 42 0.07 7.46 -0.35
C THR A 42 0.97 6.22 -0.44
N LEU A 43 1.70 6.05 -1.53
CA LEU A 43 2.67 4.97 -1.71
C LEU A 43 4.08 5.31 -1.18
N ILE A 44 4.35 6.55 -0.78
CA ILE A 44 5.65 6.95 -0.19
C ILE A 44 6.02 6.08 1.01
N PRO A 45 5.13 5.82 2.00
CA PRO A 45 5.45 4.94 3.11
C PRO A 45 5.86 3.53 2.65
N ALA A 46 5.14 2.96 1.68
CA ALA A 46 5.46 1.64 1.13
C ALA A 46 6.85 1.62 0.47
N LEU A 47 7.23 2.69 -0.22
CA LEU A 47 8.56 2.86 -0.79
C LEU A 47 9.64 2.92 0.31
N ILE A 48 9.43 3.73 1.36
CA ILE A 48 10.34 3.86 2.50
C ILE A 48 10.53 2.50 3.19
N TYR A 49 9.45 1.76 3.42
CA TYR A 49 9.51 0.44 4.02
C TYR A 49 10.18 -0.60 3.11
N SER A 50 10.06 -0.49 1.79
CA SER A 50 10.76 -1.37 0.84
C SER A 50 12.29 -1.15 0.84
N LEU A 51 12.73 0.11 1.02
CA LEU A 51 14.15 0.49 1.08
C LEU A 51 14.76 0.20 2.46
N SER A 52 13.92 0.07 3.48
CA SER A 52 14.33 -0.26 4.84
C SER A 52 14.94 -1.67 4.95
N PRO A 53 15.60 -1.99 6.09
CA PRO A 53 16.18 -3.32 6.33
C PRO A 53 15.15 -4.45 6.36
N LYS A 54 13.86 -4.11 6.49
CA LYS A 54 12.73 -5.04 6.62
C LYS A 54 11.78 -4.86 5.43
N PRO A 55 12.16 -5.33 4.23
CA PRO A 55 11.42 -5.06 2.98
C PRO A 55 9.98 -5.61 2.95
N TRP A 56 9.69 -6.60 3.79
CA TRP A 56 8.34 -7.16 3.98
C TRP A 56 7.32 -6.14 4.47
N ALA A 57 7.78 -5.14 5.23
CA ALA A 57 6.94 -4.03 5.68
C ALA A 57 6.36 -3.24 4.49
N GLY A 58 7.09 -3.19 3.36
CA GLY A 58 6.64 -2.51 2.15
C GLY A 58 5.42 -3.18 1.52
N ILE A 59 5.32 -4.51 1.62
CA ILE A 59 4.16 -5.27 1.15
C ILE A 59 2.94 -4.94 2.02
N GLY A 60 3.11 -4.93 3.34
CA GLY A 60 2.03 -4.57 4.27
C GLY A 60 1.53 -3.13 4.08
N ALA A 61 2.46 -2.19 3.88
CA ALA A 61 2.14 -0.80 3.61
C ALA A 61 1.38 -0.64 2.27
N ALA A 62 1.83 -1.30 1.20
CA ALA A 62 1.12 -1.30 -0.08
C ALA A 62 -0.30 -1.87 0.03
N CYS A 63 -0.48 -2.98 0.78
CA CYS A 63 -1.79 -3.54 1.06
C CYS A 63 -2.69 -2.60 1.89
N GLY A 64 -2.13 -1.84 2.82
CA GLY A 64 -2.90 -0.86 3.60
C GLY A 64 -3.32 0.37 2.80
N ALA A 65 -2.53 0.77 1.80
CA ALA A 65 -2.86 1.87 0.91
C ALA A 65 -3.89 1.48 -0.18
N ALA A 66 -3.90 0.22 -0.62
CA ALA A 66 -4.72 -0.24 -1.75
C ALA A 66 -6.23 0.04 -1.63
N PRO A 67 -6.91 -0.17 -0.49
CA PRO A 67 -8.35 0.11 -0.36
C PRO A 67 -8.68 1.59 -0.55
N PHE A 68 -7.83 2.48 -0.05
CA PHE A 68 -8.02 3.93 -0.20
C PHE A 68 -7.81 4.39 -1.64
N LEU A 69 -6.86 3.79 -2.34
CA LEU A 69 -6.62 4.03 -3.76
C LEU A 69 -7.81 3.55 -4.62
N ILE A 70 -8.39 2.40 -4.29
CA ILE A 70 -9.59 1.88 -4.96
C ILE A 70 -10.80 2.78 -4.69
N TRP A 71 -10.97 3.22 -3.44
CA TRP A 71 -12.06 4.12 -3.06
C TRP A 71 -11.93 5.49 -3.72
N ALA A 72 -10.73 6.07 -3.76
CA ALA A 72 -10.47 7.33 -4.47
C ALA A 72 -10.82 7.21 -5.96
N ASN A 73 -10.38 6.13 -6.61
CA ASN A 73 -10.75 5.82 -8.00
C ASN A 73 -12.26 5.75 -8.20
N TYR A 74 -12.97 5.12 -7.26
CA TYR A 74 -14.41 4.98 -7.34
C TYR A 74 -15.11 6.33 -7.25
N VAL A 75 -14.71 7.19 -6.29
CA VAL A 75 -15.31 8.51 -6.09
C VAL A 75 -15.09 9.41 -7.31
N GLU A 76 -13.86 9.44 -7.84
CA GLU A 76 -13.49 10.24 -9.02
C GLU A 76 -14.19 9.77 -10.30
N CYS A 77 -14.31 8.46 -10.52
CA CYS A 77 -14.83 7.93 -11.79
C CYS A 77 -16.36 7.74 -11.80
N PHE A 78 -16.99 7.49 -10.64
CA PHE A 78 -18.41 7.12 -10.59
C PHE A 78 -19.29 8.10 -9.78
N GLN A 79 -18.72 8.96 -8.93
CA GLN A 79 -19.47 9.91 -8.09
C GLN A 79 -19.24 11.39 -8.43
N THR A 80 -18.95 11.71 -9.69
CA THR A 80 -18.67 13.08 -10.19
C THR A 80 -19.77 14.12 -9.90
N TYR A 81 -21.02 13.71 -9.66
CA TYR A 81 -22.16 14.62 -9.49
C TYR A 81 -22.52 14.99 -8.03
N GLN A 82 -21.79 14.52 -7.01
CA GLN A 82 -22.16 14.74 -5.60
C GLN A 82 -21.68 16.06 -4.96
N GLY A 83 -21.33 17.09 -5.74
CA GLY A 83 -21.22 18.48 -5.27
C GLY A 83 -20.07 18.82 -4.31
N GLY A 84 -19.37 17.83 -3.76
CA GLY A 84 -18.06 17.99 -3.09
C GLY A 84 -16.99 17.48 -4.03
N GLY A 85 -16.33 18.36 -4.79
CA GLY A 85 -15.42 17.96 -5.85
C GLY A 85 -14.31 17.00 -5.41
N ALA A 86 -13.71 16.32 -6.39
CA ALA A 86 -12.51 15.49 -6.36
C ALA A 86 -11.52 15.77 -5.20
N ALA A 87 -11.26 17.05 -4.96
CA ALA A 87 -10.42 17.56 -3.89
C ALA A 87 -10.71 16.98 -2.48
N MET A 88 -11.96 16.69 -2.11
CA MET A 88 -12.31 16.23 -0.76
C MET A 88 -11.99 14.75 -0.52
N ALA A 89 -12.06 13.91 -1.56
CA ALA A 89 -11.71 12.51 -1.46
C ALA A 89 -10.20 12.34 -1.20
N TYR A 90 -9.36 13.16 -1.83
CA TYR A 90 -7.91 13.12 -1.63
C TYR A 90 -7.49 13.51 -0.21
N VAL A 91 -8.21 14.43 0.45
CA VAL A 91 -7.93 14.80 1.84
C VAL A 91 -8.08 13.57 2.75
N LEU A 92 -9.15 12.78 2.58
CA LEU A 92 -9.34 11.53 3.32
C LEU A 92 -8.26 10.49 3.01
N VAL A 93 -7.89 10.37 1.74
CA VAL A 93 -6.84 9.45 1.28
C VAL A 93 -5.47 9.84 1.87
N TRP A 94 -5.19 11.12 2.05
CA TRP A 94 -3.95 11.58 2.66
C TRP A 94 -3.98 11.48 4.18
N PHE A 95 -5.04 11.97 4.83
CA PHE A 95 -5.15 11.97 6.29
C PHE A 95 -5.36 10.59 6.89
N ILE A 96 -6.00 9.67 6.16
CA ILE A 96 -6.27 8.32 6.65
C ILE A 96 -5.43 7.28 5.90
N GLY A 97 -5.31 7.38 4.58
CA GLY A 97 -4.57 6.37 3.80
C GLY A 97 -3.07 6.32 4.10
N ILE A 98 -2.40 7.47 4.31
CA ILE A 98 -0.98 7.51 4.70
C ILE A 98 -0.75 6.84 6.07
N PRO A 99 -1.42 7.24 7.17
CA PRO A 99 -1.20 6.60 8.46
C PRO A 99 -1.64 5.14 8.45
N THR A 100 -2.69 4.77 7.71
CA THR A 100 -3.10 3.36 7.61
C THR A 100 -2.05 2.50 6.90
N SER A 101 -1.43 3.03 5.84
CA SER A 101 -0.28 2.41 5.16
C SER A 101 0.93 2.26 6.09
N MET A 102 1.20 3.24 6.94
CA MET A 102 2.25 3.13 7.96
C MET A 102 1.94 2.08 9.03
N ILE A 103 0.71 2.08 9.54
CA ILE A 103 0.25 1.12 10.56
C ILE A 103 0.29 -0.30 10.01
N SER A 104 -0.20 -0.55 8.79
CA SER A 104 -0.19 -1.88 8.18
C SER A 104 1.24 -2.37 7.89
N GLY A 105 2.14 -1.48 7.47
CA GLY A 105 3.57 -1.78 7.35
C GLY A 105 4.22 -2.15 8.68
N GLY A 106 3.92 -1.41 9.76
CA GLY A 106 4.37 -1.74 11.11
C GLY A 106 3.79 -3.06 11.63
N LEU A 107 2.49 -3.28 11.43
CA LEU A 107 1.78 -4.48 11.87
C LEU A 107 2.36 -5.73 11.21
N THR A 108 2.65 -5.67 9.91
CA THR A 108 3.26 -6.80 9.17
C THR A 108 4.65 -7.15 9.71
N VAL A 109 5.46 -6.17 10.11
CA VAL A 109 6.75 -6.45 10.77
C VAL A 109 6.55 -7.21 12.08
N ILE A 110 5.65 -6.74 12.93
CA ILE A 110 5.38 -7.34 14.24
C ILE A 110 4.88 -8.78 14.08
N LEU A 111 3.95 -8.98 13.13
CA LEU A 111 3.33 -10.28 12.87
C LEU A 111 4.36 -11.29 12.34
N VAL A 112 5.22 -10.89 11.41
CA VAL A 112 6.31 -11.74 10.90
C VAL A 112 7.32 -12.08 11.99
N MET A 113 7.72 -11.11 12.83
CA MET A 113 8.62 -11.38 13.96
C MET A 113 8.02 -12.35 14.97
N TRP A 114 6.73 -12.20 15.26
CA TRP A 114 6.01 -13.10 16.17
C TRP A 114 5.93 -14.52 15.62
N LEU A 115 5.64 -14.66 14.32
CA LEU A 115 5.64 -15.95 13.63
C LEU A 115 7.02 -16.60 13.65
N GLN A 116 8.09 -15.86 13.37
CA GLN A 116 9.46 -16.39 13.47
C GLN A 116 9.78 -16.88 14.88
N LYS A 117 9.41 -16.12 15.91
CA LYS A 117 9.63 -16.52 17.31
C LYS A 117 8.88 -17.80 17.67
N LYS A 118 7.63 -17.94 17.23
CA LYS A 118 6.86 -19.18 17.40
C LYS A 118 7.49 -20.36 16.67
N CYS A 119 7.90 -20.20 15.42
CA CYS A 119 8.55 -21.26 14.65
C CYS A 119 9.85 -21.75 15.31
N LEU A 120 10.67 -20.83 15.83
CA LEU A 120 11.91 -21.18 16.55
C LEU A 120 11.61 -21.96 17.84
N ASN A 121 10.62 -21.52 18.63
CA ASN A 121 10.23 -22.22 19.86
C ASN A 121 9.67 -23.62 19.61
N THR A 122 8.87 -23.80 18.56
CA THR A 122 8.34 -25.12 18.19
C THR A 122 9.43 -26.06 17.70
N SER A 123 10.42 -25.55 16.95
CA SER A 123 11.54 -26.37 16.49
C SER A 123 12.48 -26.80 17.62
N SER A 124 12.59 -26.01 18.70
CA SER A 124 13.34 -26.39 19.90
C SER A 124 12.63 -27.48 20.71
N LYS A 125 11.29 -27.42 20.83
CA LYS A 125 10.52 -28.46 21.53
C LYS A 125 10.47 -29.80 20.82
N LYS A 126 10.62 -29.83 19.49
CA LYS A 126 10.58 -31.07 18.68
C LYS A 126 11.90 -31.86 18.70
N LYS A 127 12.95 -31.33 19.36
CA LYS A 127 14.29 -31.91 19.41
C LYS A 127 14.60 -32.66 20.72
N ILE A 128 13.60 -32.82 21.58
CA ILE A 128 13.60 -33.64 22.81
C ILE A 128 12.58 -34.75 22.58
#